data_AF-A0ABD5N7L9-F1
#
_entry.id   AF-A0ABD5N7L9-F1
#
_cell.length_a   1.000
_cell.length_b   1.000
_cell.length_c   1.000
_cell.angle_alpha   90.00
_cell.angle_beta   90.00
_cell.angle_gamma   90.00
#
_symmetry.space_group_name_H-M   'P 1'
#
loop_
_entity.id
_entity.type
_entity.pdbx_description
1 polymer ?
#
loop_
_entity_poly.entity_id
_entity_poly.type
_entity_poly.pdbx_seq_one_letter_code
_entity_poly.pdbx_strand_id
1 'polypeptide(L)'
;MEGSTQESGGWWKREYWNLLPVAIVILLVAVYFMSKPVTDVEYHSGIKFVTEMPIEKLRQERYDYIALYNTTATKAELTCKFGLSAISTPDLRGYKVSVEEGDTGVYLGLQEASIKGATQTDILDACHAFMCVREDIDCVSFDSLRWFIRNSDSMSVILDPESGLGGGRAYSELIGALSFIQSKRIDKNLDGQLSQDEIDANEYFIYPFVIENGSCVPQPFHNLVENWSVDNETYDCGNISPAITVKLADVNSITLADGKLSISGDDEALHAGGIIVRDTISPDWIRRVYGFE
;
A
#
# COMPACT_ATOMS: atom_id res chain seq x y z
N MET A 1 86.80 -36.31 16.15
CA MET A 1 85.43 -36.62 15.69
C MET A 1 84.55 -35.48 16.19
N GLU A 2 84.50 -34.40 15.42
CA GLU A 2 83.59 -33.28 15.65
C GLU A 2 82.61 -33.28 14.48
N GLY A 3 81.34 -33.54 14.78
CA GLY A 3 80.25 -33.48 13.81
C GLY A 3 79.53 -32.16 13.98
N SER A 4 79.68 -31.25 13.00
CA SER A 4 78.88 -30.04 12.89
C SER A 4 77.59 -30.32 12.10
N THR A 5 76.46 -30.32 12.79
CA THR A 5 75.13 -30.24 12.18
C THR A 5 74.84 -28.82 11.71
N GLN A 6 74.65 -28.64 10.41
CA GLN A 6 74.29 -27.38 9.77
C GLN A 6 72.76 -27.27 9.69
N GLU A 7 72.15 -26.44 10.54
CA GLU A 7 70.73 -26.07 10.45
C GLU A 7 70.52 -25.05 9.32
N SER A 8 70.05 -25.53 8.16
CA SER A 8 69.54 -24.68 7.09
C SER A 8 68.00 -24.77 7.06
N GLY A 9 67.31 -23.90 7.79
CA GLY A 9 65.84 -23.96 7.85
C GLY A 9 65.16 -22.76 8.53
N GLY A 10 65.63 -21.53 8.31
CA GLY A 10 65.13 -20.37 9.06
C GLY A 10 64.57 -19.20 8.26
N TRP A 11 64.91 -19.05 6.98
CA TRP A 11 64.65 -17.78 6.27
C TRP A 11 63.20 -17.65 5.77
N TRP A 12 62.65 -18.71 5.17
CA TRP A 12 61.28 -18.71 4.63
C TRP A 12 60.18 -18.53 5.70
N LYS A 13 60.46 -18.92 6.97
CA LYS A 13 59.49 -18.77 8.07
C LYS A 13 59.31 -17.33 8.52
N ARG A 14 60.29 -16.44 8.34
CA ARG A 14 60.21 -15.04 8.80
C ARG A 14 59.43 -14.13 7.85
N GLU A 15 59.51 -14.38 6.54
CA GLU A 15 58.77 -13.58 5.54
C GLU A 15 57.26 -13.90 5.53
N TYR A 16 56.87 -15.16 5.75
CA TYR A 16 55.45 -15.55 5.84
C TYR A 16 54.71 -14.86 7.00
N TRP A 17 55.38 -14.64 8.14
CA TRP A 17 54.77 -13.98 9.31
C TRP A 17 54.54 -12.47 9.09
N ASN A 18 55.27 -11.83 8.19
CA ASN A 18 55.07 -10.41 7.86
C ASN A 18 53.96 -10.22 6.80
N LEU A 19 53.71 -11.22 5.95
CA LEU A 19 52.67 -11.16 4.91
C LEU A 19 51.28 -11.55 5.41
N LEU A 20 51.20 -12.42 6.43
CA LEU A 20 49.93 -12.85 7.03
C LEU A 20 49.04 -11.70 7.54
N PRO A 21 49.54 -10.73 8.33
CA PRO A 21 48.71 -9.61 8.78
C PRO A 21 48.26 -8.69 7.65
N VAL A 22 49.09 -8.52 6.60
CA VAL A 22 48.71 -7.73 5.41
C VAL A 22 47.58 -8.42 4.64
N ALA A 23 47.66 -9.74 4.46
CA ALA A 23 46.61 -10.52 3.82
C ALA A 23 45.30 -10.49 4.62
N ILE A 24 45.36 -10.57 5.95
CA ILE A 24 44.18 -10.47 6.83
C ILE A 24 43.54 -9.08 6.73
N VAL A 25 44.33 -8.00 6.74
CA VAL A 25 43.80 -6.63 6.60
C VAL A 25 43.15 -6.44 5.23
N ILE A 26 43.78 -6.91 4.14
CA ILE A 26 43.20 -6.83 2.79
C ILE A 26 41.88 -7.61 2.74
N LEU A 27 41.83 -8.81 3.34
CA LEU A 27 40.62 -9.64 3.36
C LEU A 27 39.51 -9.00 4.20
N LEU A 28 39.84 -8.41 5.36
CA LEU A 28 38.88 -7.67 6.20
C LEU A 28 38.37 -6.41 5.51
N VAL A 29 39.23 -5.68 4.79
CA VAL A 29 38.85 -4.50 3.99
C VAL A 29 37.98 -4.92 2.81
N ALA A 30 38.32 -6.00 2.12
CA ALA A 30 37.51 -6.54 1.02
C ALA A 30 36.14 -7.02 1.52
N VAL A 31 36.09 -7.73 2.67
CA VAL A 31 34.84 -8.12 3.32
C VAL A 31 34.05 -6.87 3.74
N TYR A 32 34.70 -5.85 4.31
CA TYR A 32 34.06 -4.59 4.70
C TYR A 32 33.44 -3.87 3.51
N PHE A 33 34.17 -3.71 2.40
CA PHE A 33 33.65 -3.07 1.18
C PHE A 33 32.61 -3.93 0.46
N MET A 34 32.71 -5.27 0.49
CA MET A 34 31.66 -6.16 0.00
C MET A 34 30.44 -6.23 0.93
N SER A 35 30.58 -5.84 2.20
CA SER A 35 29.50 -5.80 3.18
C SER A 35 28.78 -4.46 3.27
N LYS A 36 29.24 -3.41 2.56
CA LYS A 36 28.46 -2.18 2.48
C LYS A 36 27.19 -2.46 1.67
N PRO A 37 25.99 -2.29 2.25
CA PRO A 37 24.77 -2.45 1.49
C PRO A 37 24.80 -1.47 0.32
N VAL A 38 24.66 -1.97 -0.90
CA VAL A 38 24.39 -1.12 -2.06
C VAL A 38 23.05 -0.47 -1.77
N THR A 39 23.05 0.87 -1.70
CA THR A 39 21.84 1.63 -1.48
C THR A 39 21.29 2.03 -2.83
N ASP A 40 20.19 1.42 -3.25
CA ASP A 40 19.53 1.75 -4.50
C ASP A 40 18.40 2.75 -4.22
N VAL A 41 18.14 3.61 -5.21
CA VAL A 41 17.07 4.61 -5.15
C VAL A 41 16.12 4.40 -6.31
N GLU A 42 14.86 4.12 -5.98
CA GLU A 42 13.78 3.88 -6.94
C GLU A 42 12.58 4.78 -6.63
N TYR A 43 11.64 4.88 -7.57
CA TYR A 43 10.41 5.65 -7.39
C TYR A 43 9.21 4.78 -7.75
N HIS A 44 8.26 4.66 -6.82
CA HIS A 44 7.03 3.90 -6.97
C HIS A 44 5.85 4.81 -6.65
N SER A 45 4.92 4.97 -7.59
CA SER A 45 3.79 5.92 -7.50
C SER A 45 4.19 7.36 -7.14
N GLY A 46 5.40 7.78 -7.53
CA GLY A 46 5.96 9.10 -7.21
C GLY A 46 6.65 9.21 -5.85
N ILE A 47 6.65 8.14 -5.04
CA ILE A 47 7.32 8.08 -3.74
C ILE A 47 8.72 7.50 -3.88
N LYS A 48 9.70 8.12 -3.22
CA LYS A 48 11.08 7.68 -3.19
C LYS A 48 11.25 6.43 -2.30
N PHE A 49 11.91 5.41 -2.84
CA PHE A 49 12.37 4.24 -2.12
C PHE A 49 13.89 4.27 -2.01
N VAL A 50 14.43 4.08 -0.81
CA VAL A 50 15.86 3.91 -0.55
C VAL A 50 16.05 2.52 0.01
N THR A 51 16.72 1.64 -0.73
CA THR A 51 16.71 0.20 -0.43
C THR A 51 18.13 -0.31 -0.18
N GLU A 52 18.31 -1.08 0.89
CA GLU A 52 19.53 -1.86 1.16
C GLU A 52 19.41 -3.32 0.67
N MET A 53 18.27 -3.66 0.09
CA MET A 53 17.89 -4.97 -0.42
C MET A 53 17.07 -4.84 -1.70
N PRO A 54 17.14 -5.82 -2.62
CA PRO A 54 16.27 -5.85 -3.79
C PRO A 54 14.80 -5.77 -3.37
N ILE A 55 14.04 -4.90 -4.02
CA ILE A 55 12.68 -4.57 -3.61
C ILE A 55 11.75 -5.78 -3.73
N GLU A 56 12.02 -6.68 -4.68
CA GLU A 56 11.28 -7.91 -4.93
C GLU A 56 11.33 -8.86 -3.73
N LYS A 57 12.33 -8.72 -2.85
CA LYS A 57 12.39 -9.53 -1.63
C LYS A 57 11.24 -9.20 -0.68
N LEU A 58 10.65 -8.01 -0.71
CA LEU A 58 9.50 -7.68 0.13
C LEU A 58 8.27 -8.56 -0.15
N ARG A 59 8.21 -9.21 -1.32
CA ARG A 59 7.12 -10.10 -1.75
C ARG A 59 7.28 -11.55 -1.25
N GLN A 60 8.33 -11.82 -0.46
CA GLN A 60 8.58 -13.15 0.09
C GLN A 60 7.80 -13.32 1.40
N GLU A 61 7.24 -14.52 1.63
CA GLU A 61 6.41 -14.87 2.80
C GLU A 61 6.98 -14.41 4.15
N ARG A 62 8.31 -14.36 4.30
CA ARG A 62 8.96 -13.90 5.53
C ARG A 62 8.65 -12.43 5.88
N TYR A 63 8.23 -11.63 4.92
CA TYR A 63 7.89 -10.22 5.07
C TYR A 63 6.38 -9.98 5.22
N ASP A 64 5.55 -11.01 5.03
CA ASP A 64 4.11 -10.97 5.32
C ASP A 64 3.87 -10.87 6.84
N TYR A 65 4.81 -11.36 7.62
CA TYR A 65 4.83 -11.21 9.07
C TYR A 65 5.38 -9.83 9.43
N ILE A 66 4.51 -8.94 9.92
CA ILE A 66 4.90 -7.57 10.24
C ILE A 66 4.76 -7.28 11.74
N ALA A 67 5.82 -6.68 12.28
CA ALA A 67 5.85 -6.14 13.63
C ALA A 67 5.56 -4.63 13.58
N LEU A 68 4.33 -4.26 13.97
CA LEU A 68 3.90 -2.87 14.08
C LEU A 68 4.14 -2.36 15.51
N TYR A 69 4.99 -1.34 15.67
CA TYR A 69 5.27 -0.72 16.97
C TYR A 69 4.74 0.71 17.02
N ASN A 70 4.13 1.11 18.14
CA ASN A 70 3.70 2.49 18.37
C ASN A 70 4.91 3.41 18.60
N THR A 71 5.23 4.21 17.58
CA THR A 71 6.27 5.23 17.62
C THR A 71 5.64 6.59 17.92
N THR A 72 4.54 6.94 17.26
CA THR A 72 3.82 8.21 17.44
C THR A 72 2.31 8.02 17.22
N ALA A 73 1.44 8.42 18.15
CA ALA A 73 -0.02 8.23 17.96
C ALA A 73 -0.65 9.26 16.99
N THR A 74 -0.01 9.54 15.84
CA THR A 74 -0.59 10.42 14.81
C THR A 74 -1.69 9.71 14.03
N LYS A 75 -2.62 10.48 13.47
CA LYS A 75 -3.75 9.96 12.69
C LYS A 75 -3.30 9.16 11.46
N ALA A 76 -2.26 9.62 10.76
CA ALA A 76 -1.67 8.96 9.62
C ALA A 76 -0.96 7.66 9.99
N GLU A 77 -0.22 7.64 11.10
CA GLU A 77 0.42 6.41 11.60
C GLU A 77 -0.63 5.35 11.94
N LEU A 78 -1.72 5.74 12.61
CA LEU A 78 -2.81 4.82 12.94
C LEU A 78 -3.49 4.26 11.69
N THR A 79 -3.84 5.11 10.72
CA THR A 79 -4.44 4.68 9.45
C THR A 79 -3.48 3.75 8.69
N CYS A 80 -2.19 4.13 8.55
CA CYS A 80 -1.18 3.33 7.87
C CYS A 80 -1.03 1.93 8.51
N LYS A 81 -0.92 1.87 9.83
CA LYS A 81 -0.81 0.59 10.56
C LYS A 81 -2.05 -0.26 10.42
N PHE A 82 -3.23 0.36 10.45
CA PHE A 82 -4.46 -0.35 10.24
C PHE A 82 -4.48 -0.98 8.84
N GLY A 83 -4.16 -0.20 7.80
CA GLY A 83 -4.02 -0.68 6.43
C GLY A 83 -3.05 -1.86 6.34
N LEU A 84 -1.84 -1.71 6.87
CA LEU A 84 -0.84 -2.79 6.92
C LEU A 84 -1.35 -4.02 7.67
N SER A 85 -1.98 -3.88 8.83
CA SER A 85 -2.52 -5.00 9.59
C SER A 85 -3.64 -5.75 8.88
N ALA A 86 -4.36 -5.08 7.98
CA ALA A 86 -5.46 -5.67 7.22
C ALA A 86 -4.99 -6.49 6.01
N ILE A 87 -3.74 -6.32 5.58
CA ILE A 87 -3.12 -7.05 4.45
C ILE A 87 -1.87 -7.84 4.86
N SER A 88 -1.57 -7.96 6.15
CA SER A 88 -0.38 -8.69 6.63
C SER A 88 -0.75 -9.59 7.79
N THR A 89 0.12 -10.55 8.10
CA THR A 89 0.01 -11.34 9.33
C THR A 89 0.74 -10.63 10.47
N PRO A 90 0.06 -10.20 11.55
CA PRO A 90 0.76 -9.55 12.67
C PRO A 90 1.66 -10.54 13.43
N ASP A 91 2.96 -10.23 13.57
CA ASP A 91 3.90 -10.99 14.41
C ASP A 91 4.92 -10.03 15.06
N LEU A 92 5.09 -10.12 16.38
CA LEU A 92 6.07 -9.33 17.14
C LEU A 92 7.53 -9.59 16.74
N ARG A 93 7.81 -10.68 16.04
CA ARG A 93 9.13 -11.07 15.51
C ARG A 93 9.22 -10.89 13.99
N GLY A 94 8.17 -10.35 13.37
CA GLY A 94 8.13 -10.07 11.94
C GLY A 94 9.06 -8.93 11.51
N TYR A 95 9.00 -8.61 10.22
CA TYR A 95 9.65 -7.45 9.66
C TYR A 95 9.12 -6.18 10.31
N LYS A 96 10.02 -5.35 10.84
CA LYS A 96 9.60 -4.17 11.60
C LYS A 96 9.25 -3.05 10.66
N VAL A 97 8.08 -2.45 10.84
CA VAL A 97 7.70 -1.26 10.07
C VAL A 97 7.44 -0.11 11.04
N SER A 98 8.27 0.94 10.95
CA SER A 98 8.08 2.18 11.68
C SER A 98 7.47 3.26 10.79
N VAL A 99 6.69 4.14 11.40
CA VAL A 99 6.08 5.30 10.74
C VAL A 99 6.47 6.53 11.55
N GLU A 100 7.06 7.54 10.91
CA GLU A 100 7.58 8.71 11.58
C GLU A 100 7.57 9.96 10.68
N GLU A 101 7.69 11.15 11.29
CA GLU A 101 7.86 12.39 10.54
C GLU A 101 9.30 12.47 9.97
N GLY A 102 9.43 13.02 8.76
CA GLY A 102 10.73 13.20 8.11
C GLY A 102 10.65 13.46 6.62
N ASP A 103 11.75 13.24 5.91
CA ASP A 103 11.79 13.34 4.44
C ASP A 103 10.89 12.27 3.82
N THR A 104 9.94 12.68 2.98
CA THR A 104 8.95 11.78 2.38
C THR A 104 9.61 10.64 1.60
N GLY A 105 9.29 9.41 1.99
CA GLY A 105 9.82 8.21 1.34
C GLY A 105 9.71 6.94 2.17
N VAL A 106 10.14 5.84 1.56
CA VAL A 106 10.21 4.52 2.17
C VAL A 106 11.67 4.05 2.19
N TYR A 107 12.14 3.67 3.37
CA TYR A 107 13.53 3.29 3.61
C TYR A 107 13.56 1.82 4.01
N LEU A 108 14.05 0.96 3.12
CA LEU A 108 14.02 -0.50 3.27
C LEU A 108 15.38 -1.03 3.71
N GLY A 109 15.48 -1.42 4.97
CA GLY A 109 16.59 -2.19 5.51
C GLY A 109 16.30 -3.70 5.47
N LEU A 110 17.32 -4.51 5.78
CA LEU A 110 17.22 -5.97 5.73
C LEU A 110 16.19 -6.57 6.72
N GLN A 111 15.96 -5.90 7.86
CA GLN A 111 15.08 -6.38 8.95
C GLN A 111 14.00 -5.39 9.36
N GLU A 112 14.06 -4.16 8.84
CA GLU A 112 13.11 -3.11 9.14
C GLU A 112 12.89 -2.20 7.94
N ALA A 113 11.71 -1.60 7.87
CA ALA A 113 11.39 -0.49 7.00
C ALA A 113 10.96 0.71 7.83
N SER A 114 11.32 1.90 7.36
CA SER A 114 10.81 3.16 7.89
C SER A 114 10.03 3.89 6.80
N ILE A 115 8.79 4.26 7.12
CA ILE A 115 7.88 5.05 6.27
C ILE A 115 7.86 6.46 6.82
N LYS A 116 8.22 7.44 5.99
CA LYS A 116 8.38 8.84 6.40
C LYS A 116 7.59 9.79 5.53
N GLY A 117 7.18 10.91 6.13
CA GLY A 117 6.54 12.03 5.43
C GLY A 117 6.59 13.32 6.23
N ALA A 118 6.59 14.45 5.54
CA ALA A 118 6.59 15.78 6.16
C ALA A 118 5.20 16.18 6.67
N THR A 119 4.14 15.64 6.07
CA THR A 119 2.74 15.85 6.46
C THR A 119 2.02 14.52 6.67
N GLN A 120 0.83 14.57 7.28
CA GLN A 120 -0.03 13.39 7.43
C GLN A 120 -0.36 12.75 6.07
N THR A 121 -0.58 13.56 5.03
CA THR A 121 -0.81 13.08 3.66
C THR A 121 0.43 12.39 3.09
N ASP A 122 1.61 13.00 3.25
CA ASP A 122 2.86 12.42 2.75
C ASP A 122 3.18 11.06 3.40
N ILE A 123 2.91 10.94 4.71
CA ILE A 123 3.05 9.67 5.44
C ILE A 123 2.12 8.61 4.85
N LEU A 124 0.86 8.96 4.59
CA LEU A 124 -0.10 8.03 4.01
C LEU A 124 0.26 7.64 2.58
N ASP A 125 0.69 8.59 1.75
CA ASP A 125 1.13 8.30 0.38
C ASP A 125 2.37 7.38 0.38
N ALA A 126 3.34 7.62 1.27
CA ALA A 126 4.47 6.72 1.43
C ALA A 126 4.07 5.34 1.94
N CYS A 127 3.09 5.27 2.84
CA CYS A 127 2.54 4.02 3.34
C CYS A 127 1.83 3.22 2.24
N HIS A 128 0.97 3.87 1.47
CA HIS A 128 0.26 3.24 0.36
C HIS A 128 1.24 2.77 -0.72
N ALA A 129 2.28 3.56 -1.04
CA ALA A 129 3.33 3.12 -1.96
C ALA A 129 4.06 1.87 -1.44
N PHE A 130 4.37 1.80 -0.14
CA PHE A 130 4.96 0.62 0.47
C PHE A 130 4.04 -0.61 0.35
N MET A 131 2.73 -0.44 0.58
CA MET A 131 1.75 -1.50 0.40
C MET A 131 1.69 -1.96 -1.06
N CYS A 132 1.64 -1.03 -2.02
CA CYS A 132 1.65 -1.34 -3.46
C CYS A 132 2.86 -2.20 -3.85
N VAL A 133 4.07 -1.78 -3.45
CA VAL A 133 5.30 -2.51 -3.76
C VAL A 133 5.31 -3.92 -3.17
N ARG A 134 4.88 -4.05 -1.91
CA ARG A 134 4.90 -5.31 -1.17
C ARG A 134 3.91 -6.32 -1.73
N GLU A 135 2.71 -5.87 -2.10
CA GLU A 135 1.65 -6.69 -2.69
C GLU A 135 1.80 -6.86 -4.22
N ASP A 136 2.90 -6.38 -4.81
CA ASP A 136 3.13 -6.37 -6.26
C ASP A 136 2.02 -5.71 -7.08
N ILE A 137 1.46 -4.62 -6.58
CA ILE A 137 0.41 -3.84 -7.23
C ILE A 137 1.04 -2.62 -7.90
N ASP A 138 0.90 -2.50 -9.22
CA ASP A 138 1.25 -1.26 -9.92
C ASP A 138 0.21 -0.18 -9.63
N CYS A 139 0.62 0.86 -8.89
CA CYS A 139 -0.28 1.88 -8.38
C CYS A 139 -0.14 3.21 -9.12
N VAL A 140 -1.27 3.77 -9.55
CA VAL A 140 -1.38 5.16 -10.00
C VAL A 140 -1.01 6.16 -8.89
N SER A 141 -0.72 7.41 -9.27
CA SER A 141 -0.53 8.51 -8.32
C SER A 141 -1.74 8.69 -7.39
N PHE A 142 -1.49 8.77 -6.09
CA PHE A 142 -2.52 8.97 -5.07
C PHE A 142 -3.22 10.32 -5.18
N ASP A 143 -2.53 11.36 -5.68
CA ASP A 143 -3.16 12.64 -5.98
C ASP A 143 -4.19 12.54 -7.10
N SER A 144 -3.91 11.73 -8.12
CA SER A 144 -4.87 11.46 -9.20
C SER A 144 -6.10 10.72 -8.69
N LEU A 145 -5.94 9.77 -7.76
CA LEU A 145 -7.08 9.09 -7.11
C LEU A 145 -7.93 10.07 -6.31
N ARG A 146 -7.32 10.89 -5.45
CA ARG A 146 -8.03 11.92 -4.68
C ARG A 146 -8.76 12.91 -5.60
N TRP A 147 -8.11 13.34 -6.67
CA TRP A 147 -8.69 14.25 -7.65
C TRP A 147 -9.89 13.62 -8.37
N PHE A 148 -9.78 12.36 -8.81
CA PHE A 148 -10.84 11.64 -9.51
C PHE A 148 -12.12 11.58 -8.67
N ILE A 149 -12.02 11.20 -7.40
CA ILE A 149 -13.19 11.13 -6.51
C ILE A 149 -13.75 12.53 -6.20
N ARG A 150 -12.89 13.51 -5.93
CA ARG A 150 -13.33 14.89 -5.57
C ARG A 150 -14.09 15.59 -6.69
N ASN A 151 -13.73 15.35 -7.95
CA ASN A 151 -14.31 16.03 -9.12
C ASN A 151 -15.43 15.23 -9.80
N SER A 152 -15.89 14.15 -9.19
CA SER A 152 -17.04 13.39 -9.67
C SER A 152 -18.29 13.76 -8.88
N ASP A 153 -19.39 14.02 -9.60
CA ASP A 153 -20.73 14.27 -9.04
C ASP A 153 -21.51 12.96 -8.81
N SER A 154 -21.00 11.84 -9.29
CA SER A 154 -21.50 10.51 -8.95
C SER A 154 -20.37 9.51 -9.07
N MET A 155 -20.57 8.30 -8.57
CA MET A 155 -19.60 7.23 -8.73
C MET A 155 -20.31 5.90 -8.88
N SER A 156 -20.05 5.23 -10.00
CA SER A 156 -20.45 3.84 -10.14
C SER A 156 -19.41 2.93 -9.51
N VAL A 157 -19.81 1.87 -8.81
CA VAL A 157 -18.90 0.84 -8.31
C VAL A 157 -19.29 -0.47 -8.94
N ILE A 158 -18.39 -1.08 -9.71
CA ILE A 158 -18.65 -2.27 -10.51
C ILE A 158 -17.85 -3.43 -9.93
N LEU A 159 -18.53 -4.52 -9.57
CA LEU A 159 -17.89 -5.78 -9.15
C LEU A 159 -17.97 -6.82 -10.26
N ASP A 160 -16.82 -7.36 -10.66
CA ASP A 160 -16.77 -8.65 -11.33
C ASP A 160 -16.92 -9.77 -10.28
N PRO A 161 -18.00 -10.57 -10.30
CA PRO A 161 -18.22 -11.62 -9.31
C PRO A 161 -17.17 -12.74 -9.36
N GLU A 162 -16.39 -12.86 -10.43
CA GLU A 162 -15.28 -13.83 -10.51
C GLU A 162 -14.07 -13.42 -9.64
N SER A 163 -14.07 -12.20 -9.11
CA SER A 163 -13.00 -11.62 -8.26
C SER A 163 -12.84 -12.22 -6.86
N GLY A 164 -13.64 -13.24 -6.51
CA GLY A 164 -13.52 -13.92 -5.22
C GLY A 164 -13.90 -13.08 -3.99
N LEU A 165 -13.38 -13.48 -2.83
CA LEU A 165 -13.68 -12.85 -1.54
C LEU A 165 -13.00 -11.49 -1.40
N GLY A 166 -11.78 -11.35 -1.90
CA GLY A 166 -11.01 -10.12 -1.89
C GLY A 166 -11.67 -9.03 -2.74
N GLY A 167 -12.15 -9.38 -3.94
CA GLY A 167 -12.95 -8.46 -4.76
C GLY A 167 -14.24 -8.01 -4.06
N GLY A 168 -14.98 -8.94 -3.47
CA GLY A 168 -16.20 -8.62 -2.71
C GLY A 168 -15.96 -7.72 -1.49
N ARG A 169 -14.83 -7.93 -0.79
CA ARG A 169 -14.38 -7.05 0.32
C ARG A 169 -14.03 -5.67 -0.18
N ALA A 170 -13.18 -5.57 -1.19
CA ALA A 170 -12.78 -4.30 -1.80
C ALA A 170 -14.00 -3.49 -2.25
N TYR A 171 -14.94 -4.13 -2.94
CA TYR A 171 -16.21 -3.53 -3.35
C TYR A 171 -17.00 -2.95 -2.17
N SER A 172 -17.15 -3.71 -1.10
CA SER A 172 -17.89 -3.30 0.10
C SER A 172 -17.20 -2.15 0.84
N GLU A 173 -15.88 -2.20 0.98
CA GLU A 173 -15.09 -1.15 1.62
C GLU A 173 -15.14 0.16 0.83
N LEU A 174 -15.08 0.08 -0.51
CA LEU A 174 -15.21 1.24 -1.38
C LEU A 174 -16.58 1.88 -1.26
N ILE A 175 -17.68 1.10 -1.29
CA ILE A 175 -19.03 1.61 -1.07
C ILE A 175 -19.14 2.32 0.29
N GLY A 176 -18.57 1.73 1.35
CA GLY A 176 -18.53 2.32 2.69
C GLY A 176 -17.80 3.65 2.73
N ALA A 177 -16.60 3.73 2.14
CA ALA A 177 -15.81 4.96 2.06
C ALA A 177 -16.48 6.04 1.22
N LEU A 178 -17.08 5.68 0.09
CA LEU A 178 -17.83 6.60 -0.78
C LEU A 178 -19.08 7.13 -0.07
N SER A 179 -19.81 6.28 0.67
CA SER A 179 -20.97 6.70 1.47
C SER A 179 -20.56 7.70 2.56
N PHE A 180 -19.39 7.49 3.18
CA PHE A 180 -18.86 8.43 4.14
C PHE A 180 -18.45 9.76 3.52
N ILE A 181 -17.87 9.73 2.31
CA ILE A 181 -17.59 10.94 1.53
C ILE A 181 -18.89 11.67 1.19
N GLN A 182 -19.93 10.94 0.75
CA GLN A 182 -21.26 11.48 0.47
C GLN A 182 -21.82 12.23 1.69
N SER A 183 -21.88 11.57 2.86
CA SER A 183 -22.34 12.19 4.12
C SER A 183 -21.54 13.45 4.46
N LYS A 184 -20.21 13.43 4.31
CA LYS A 184 -19.35 14.60 4.58
C LYS A 184 -19.57 15.77 3.62
N ARG A 185 -19.94 15.51 2.36
CA ARG A 185 -20.19 16.58 1.38
C ARG A 185 -21.51 17.30 1.66
N ILE A 186 -22.50 16.57 2.17
CA ILE A 186 -23.83 17.13 2.44
C ILE A 186 -23.94 17.77 3.82
N ASP A 187 -23.14 17.34 4.80
CA ASP A 187 -22.99 17.98 6.12
C ASP A 187 -22.30 19.36 5.98
N LYS A 188 -23.08 20.36 5.55
CA LYS A 188 -22.57 21.70 5.21
C LYS A 188 -22.20 22.50 6.45
N ASN A 189 -22.81 22.18 7.59
CA ASN A 189 -22.58 22.87 8.85
C ASN A 189 -21.50 22.18 9.73
N LEU A 190 -21.06 20.97 9.35
CA LEU A 190 -20.03 20.16 10.00
C LEU A 190 -20.39 19.76 11.44
N ASP A 191 -21.67 19.59 11.75
CA ASP A 191 -22.15 19.20 13.07
C ASP A 191 -22.25 17.68 13.26
N GLY A 192 -22.04 16.91 12.19
CA GLY A 192 -22.07 15.45 12.19
C GLY A 192 -23.48 14.83 12.24
N GLN A 193 -24.53 15.64 12.08
CA GLN A 193 -25.93 15.23 11.96
C GLN A 193 -26.49 15.70 10.62
N LEU A 194 -27.24 14.83 9.96
CA LEU A 194 -27.80 15.16 8.65
C LEU A 194 -29.24 15.63 8.80
N SER A 195 -29.49 16.89 8.47
CA SER A 195 -30.84 17.43 8.34
C SER A 195 -31.49 17.02 7.02
N GLN A 196 -32.82 17.08 6.93
CA GLN A 196 -33.52 16.75 5.68
C GLN A 196 -33.14 17.69 4.53
N ASP A 197 -32.93 18.98 4.82
CA ASP A 197 -32.51 19.96 3.81
C ASP A 197 -31.11 19.64 3.24
N GLU A 198 -30.21 19.07 4.06
CA GLU A 198 -28.89 18.61 3.62
C GLU A 198 -28.98 17.35 2.77
N ILE A 199 -29.84 16.41 3.16
CA ILE A 199 -30.11 15.18 2.40
C ILE A 199 -30.72 15.54 1.02
N ASP A 200 -31.69 16.44 0.99
CA ASP A 200 -32.36 16.87 -0.25
C ASP A 200 -31.40 17.66 -1.17
N ALA A 201 -30.33 18.23 -0.63
CA ALA A 201 -29.28 18.92 -1.37
C ALA A 201 -28.12 18.00 -1.79
N ASN A 202 -28.30 16.68 -1.76
CA ASN A 202 -27.28 15.73 -2.19
C ASN A 202 -26.98 15.87 -3.68
N GLU A 203 -25.70 16.10 -3.99
CA GLU A 203 -25.18 16.22 -5.36
C GLU A 203 -24.21 15.08 -5.70
N TYR A 204 -23.97 14.14 -4.78
CA TYR A 204 -23.06 13.01 -4.97
C TYR A 204 -23.82 11.69 -4.87
N PHE A 205 -23.95 10.93 -5.95
CA PHE A 205 -24.72 9.66 -5.96
C PHE A 205 -23.82 8.44 -6.16
N ILE A 206 -24.18 7.31 -5.56
CA ILE A 206 -23.41 6.06 -5.62
C ILE A 206 -24.23 4.97 -6.30
N TYR A 207 -23.73 4.46 -7.42
CA TYR A 207 -24.42 3.46 -8.22
C TYR A 207 -23.68 2.12 -8.22
N PRO A 208 -24.04 1.17 -7.35
CA PRO A 208 -23.46 -0.17 -7.37
C PRO A 208 -23.95 -1.01 -8.56
N PHE A 209 -23.03 -1.73 -9.20
CA PHE A 209 -23.28 -2.69 -10.26
C PHE A 209 -22.53 -4.00 -10.00
N VAL A 210 -23.05 -5.09 -10.55
CA VAL A 210 -22.38 -6.39 -10.65
C VAL A 210 -22.35 -6.80 -12.12
N ILE A 211 -21.23 -7.37 -12.58
CA ILE A 211 -21.11 -7.90 -13.93
C ILE A 211 -21.83 -9.25 -13.99
N GLU A 212 -22.82 -9.37 -14.87
CA GLU A 212 -23.50 -10.62 -15.19
C GLU A 212 -23.56 -10.81 -16.70
N ASN A 213 -23.06 -11.95 -17.19
CA ASN A 213 -23.05 -12.30 -18.62
C ASN A 213 -22.39 -11.22 -19.51
N GLY A 214 -21.38 -10.52 -18.99
CA GLY A 214 -20.66 -9.46 -19.71
C GLY A 214 -21.34 -8.08 -19.70
N SER A 215 -22.50 -7.95 -19.05
CA SER A 215 -23.21 -6.68 -18.86
C SER A 215 -23.22 -6.27 -17.40
N CYS A 216 -23.39 -4.99 -17.12
CA CYS A 216 -23.48 -4.46 -15.77
C CYS A 216 -24.95 -4.39 -15.34
N VAL A 217 -25.26 -5.13 -14.28
CA VAL A 217 -26.59 -5.18 -13.67
C VAL A 217 -26.58 -4.29 -12.43
N PRO A 218 -27.41 -3.25 -12.37
CA PRO A 218 -27.48 -2.37 -11.22
C PRO A 218 -27.93 -3.16 -9.99
N GLN A 219 -27.44 -2.74 -8.81
CA GLN A 219 -27.80 -3.31 -7.52
C GLN A 219 -28.56 -2.28 -6.70
N PRO A 220 -29.56 -2.68 -5.90
CA PRO A 220 -30.25 -1.75 -5.02
C PRO A 220 -29.26 -1.14 -4.03
N PHE A 221 -29.37 0.17 -3.79
CA PHE A 221 -28.54 0.88 -2.83
C PHE A 221 -29.36 1.73 -1.90
N HIS A 222 -29.15 1.56 -0.60
CA HIS A 222 -29.82 2.34 0.41
C HIS A 222 -28.86 2.72 1.53
N ASN A 223 -28.78 4.00 1.83
CA ASN A 223 -28.11 4.54 3.00
C ASN A 223 -28.92 5.71 3.60
N LEU A 224 -28.32 6.48 4.51
CA LEU A 224 -28.99 7.61 5.18
C LEU A 224 -29.34 8.78 4.24
N VAL A 225 -28.70 8.86 3.07
CA VAL A 225 -28.76 9.99 2.14
C VAL A 225 -29.47 9.62 0.83
N GLU A 226 -29.32 8.38 0.41
CA GLU A 226 -29.71 7.90 -0.90
C GLU A 226 -30.58 6.64 -0.80
N ASN A 227 -31.59 6.58 -1.64
CA ASN A 227 -32.41 5.40 -1.84
C ASN A 227 -32.59 5.17 -3.34
N TRP A 228 -31.71 4.34 -3.90
CA TRP A 228 -31.72 3.98 -5.31
C TRP A 228 -32.35 2.61 -5.51
N SER A 229 -33.51 2.61 -6.14
CA SER A 229 -34.19 1.40 -6.61
C SER A 229 -33.67 0.99 -7.98
N VAL A 230 -33.36 -0.29 -8.13
CA VAL A 230 -32.98 -0.91 -9.40
C VAL A 230 -34.14 -0.96 -10.39
N ASP A 231 -33.81 -0.71 -11.66
CA ASP A 231 -34.62 -1.04 -12.82
C ASP A 231 -34.26 -2.44 -13.35
N ASN A 232 -35.10 -3.03 -14.21
CA ASN A 232 -34.80 -4.30 -14.88
C ASN A 232 -33.88 -4.10 -16.11
N GLU A 233 -33.07 -3.05 -16.11
CA GLU A 233 -32.18 -2.71 -17.23
C GLU A 233 -30.76 -3.24 -17.00
N THR A 234 -30.06 -3.51 -18.09
CA THR A 234 -28.65 -3.91 -18.06
C THR A 234 -27.85 -2.95 -18.92
N TYR A 235 -26.65 -2.61 -18.46
CA TYR A 235 -25.83 -1.56 -19.04
C TYR A 235 -24.55 -2.16 -19.62
N ASP A 236 -24.02 -1.54 -20.69
CA ASP A 236 -22.67 -1.83 -21.14
C ASP A 236 -21.67 -1.27 -20.12
N CYS A 237 -20.96 -2.16 -19.42
CA CYS A 237 -19.94 -1.78 -18.43
C CYS A 237 -18.88 -0.83 -19.01
N GLY A 238 -18.59 -0.94 -20.31
CA GLY A 238 -17.66 -0.08 -21.04
C GLY A 238 -18.11 1.38 -21.12
N ASN A 239 -19.41 1.67 -20.98
CA ASN A 239 -19.96 3.02 -21.07
C ASN A 239 -20.25 3.66 -19.70
N ILE A 240 -20.15 2.89 -18.61
CA ILE A 240 -20.34 3.43 -17.25
C ILE A 240 -19.09 4.23 -16.85
N SER A 241 -19.26 5.54 -16.66
CA SER A 241 -18.23 6.49 -16.23
C SER A 241 -18.89 7.71 -15.58
N PRO A 242 -18.37 8.27 -14.47
CA PRO A 242 -17.20 7.80 -13.71
C PRO A 242 -17.47 6.48 -12.96
N ALA A 243 -16.46 5.61 -12.90
CA ALA A 243 -16.61 4.30 -12.25
C ALA A 243 -15.34 3.84 -11.52
N ILE A 244 -15.52 3.07 -10.45
CA ILE A 244 -14.50 2.20 -9.84
C ILE A 244 -14.87 0.76 -10.18
N THR A 245 -14.00 0.06 -10.90
CA THR A 245 -14.20 -1.35 -11.26
C THR A 245 -13.25 -2.22 -10.44
N VAL A 246 -13.77 -3.25 -9.81
CA VAL A 246 -13.01 -4.31 -9.12
C VAL A 246 -13.14 -5.58 -9.95
N LYS A 247 -12.03 -6.08 -10.49
CA LYS A 247 -12.06 -7.21 -11.43
C LYS A 247 -10.88 -8.18 -11.30
N LEU A 248 -11.14 -9.45 -11.60
CA LEU A 248 -10.08 -10.44 -11.71
C LEU A 248 -9.17 -10.12 -12.90
N ALA A 249 -7.86 -10.21 -12.72
CA ALA A 249 -6.88 -10.08 -13.79
C ALA A 249 -5.56 -10.77 -13.44
N ASP A 250 -4.78 -11.12 -14.47
CA ASP A 250 -3.44 -11.70 -14.31
C ASP A 250 -2.41 -10.69 -13.78
N VAL A 251 -2.72 -9.38 -13.85
CA VAL A 251 -1.82 -8.30 -13.47
C VAL A 251 -2.46 -7.47 -12.36
N ASN A 252 -1.74 -7.41 -11.24
CA ASN A 252 -2.09 -6.65 -10.05
C ASN A 252 -1.85 -5.15 -10.30
N SER A 253 -2.90 -4.35 -10.31
CA SER A 253 -2.80 -2.92 -10.62
C SER A 253 -3.97 -2.08 -10.12
N ILE A 254 -3.69 -0.81 -9.82
CA ILE A 254 -4.65 0.25 -9.58
C ILE A 254 -4.40 1.32 -10.63
N THR A 255 -5.25 1.37 -11.65
CA THR A 255 -5.07 2.25 -12.81
C THR A 255 -6.22 3.22 -12.97
N LEU A 256 -5.92 4.43 -13.43
CA LEU A 256 -6.91 5.45 -13.76
C LEU A 256 -6.80 5.78 -15.25
N ALA A 257 -7.82 5.43 -16.03
CA ALA A 257 -7.88 5.70 -17.46
C ALA A 257 -9.32 6.02 -17.88
N ASP A 258 -9.51 6.96 -18.80
CA ASP A 258 -10.81 7.28 -19.42
C ASP A 258 -11.96 7.54 -18.43
N GLY A 259 -11.66 8.19 -17.30
CA GLY A 259 -12.63 8.47 -16.24
C GLY A 259 -13.01 7.24 -15.40
N LYS A 260 -12.20 6.17 -15.45
CA LYS A 260 -12.43 4.94 -14.71
C LYS A 260 -11.22 4.55 -13.90
N LEU A 261 -11.46 4.27 -12.62
CA LEU A 261 -10.52 3.63 -11.73
C LEU A 261 -10.72 2.11 -11.84
N SER A 262 -9.67 1.35 -12.12
CA SER A 262 -9.70 -0.11 -12.15
C SER A 262 -8.76 -0.67 -11.09
N ILE A 263 -9.29 -1.44 -10.16
CA ILE A 263 -8.54 -2.29 -9.23
C ILE A 263 -8.61 -3.70 -9.81
N SER A 264 -7.47 -4.21 -10.27
CA SER A 264 -7.40 -5.48 -10.99
C SER A 264 -6.30 -6.35 -10.39
N GLY A 265 -6.51 -7.67 -10.34
CA GLY A 265 -5.52 -8.61 -9.81
C GLY A 265 -6.15 -9.90 -9.34
N ASP A 266 -5.37 -10.68 -8.59
CA ASP A 266 -5.84 -11.85 -7.84
C ASP A 266 -6.61 -11.47 -6.55
N ASP A 267 -7.13 -12.45 -5.83
CA ASP A 267 -7.95 -12.25 -4.62
C ASP A 267 -7.24 -11.38 -3.56
N GLU A 268 -5.95 -11.63 -3.31
CA GLU A 268 -5.16 -10.93 -2.29
C GLU A 268 -4.87 -9.49 -2.72
N ALA A 269 -4.44 -9.30 -3.98
CA ALA A 269 -4.17 -7.99 -4.54
C ALA A 269 -5.43 -7.11 -4.65
N LEU A 270 -6.59 -7.71 -4.92
CA LEU A 270 -7.87 -6.99 -4.94
C LEU A 270 -8.25 -6.50 -3.53
N HIS A 271 -8.09 -7.35 -2.50
CA HIS A 271 -8.31 -6.95 -1.11
C HIS A 271 -7.38 -5.80 -0.71
N ALA A 272 -6.08 -5.91 -1.00
CA ALA A 272 -5.12 -4.86 -0.72
C ALA A 272 -5.37 -3.58 -1.51
N GLY A 273 -5.70 -3.69 -2.79
CA GLY A 273 -6.04 -2.57 -3.66
C GLY A 273 -7.26 -1.80 -3.17
N GLY A 274 -8.29 -2.51 -2.68
CA GLY A 274 -9.46 -1.91 -2.03
C GLY A 274 -9.08 -1.06 -0.83
N ILE A 275 -8.23 -1.59 0.06
CA ILE A 275 -7.73 -0.89 1.25
C ILE A 275 -6.92 0.36 0.86
N ILE A 276 -6.01 0.23 -0.10
CA ILE A 276 -5.17 1.34 -0.59
C ILE A 276 -6.04 2.47 -1.15
N VAL A 277 -7.01 2.16 -2.01
CA VAL A 277 -7.91 3.17 -2.59
C VAL A 277 -8.77 3.80 -1.49
N ARG A 278 -9.39 2.99 -0.63
CA ARG A 278 -10.20 3.44 0.50
C ARG A 278 -9.47 4.45 1.37
N ASP A 279 -8.26 4.10 1.84
CA ASP A 279 -7.47 4.94 2.73
C ASP A 279 -6.88 6.17 2.02
N THR A 280 -6.69 6.09 0.70
CA THR A 280 -6.30 7.25 -0.12
C THR A 280 -7.43 8.28 -0.24
N ILE A 281 -8.67 7.83 -0.46
CA ILE A 281 -9.80 8.72 -0.75
C ILE A 281 -10.50 9.19 0.52
N SER A 282 -10.46 8.39 1.60
CA SER A 282 -11.13 8.66 2.86
C SER A 282 -10.40 8.05 4.07
N PRO A 283 -9.19 8.53 4.42
CA PRO A 283 -8.41 7.98 5.53
C PRO A 283 -9.09 8.14 6.90
N ASP A 284 -10.03 9.07 7.03
CA ASP A 284 -10.79 9.31 8.26
C ASP A 284 -11.89 8.25 8.48
N TRP A 285 -12.38 7.61 7.41
CA TRP A 285 -13.47 6.65 7.49
C TRP A 285 -13.14 5.51 8.44
N ILE A 286 -11.97 4.91 8.24
CA ILE A 286 -11.51 3.78 9.06
C ILE A 286 -11.29 4.20 10.51
N ARG A 287 -10.82 5.43 10.73
CA ARG A 287 -10.61 5.95 12.09
C ARG A 287 -11.91 6.09 12.85
N ARG A 288 -12.98 6.54 12.20
CA ARG A 288 -14.30 6.65 12.83
C ARG A 288 -14.99 5.31 13.01
N VAL A 289 -14.95 4.42 12.01
CA VAL A 289 -15.58 3.09 12.10
C VAL A 289 -14.96 2.27 13.23
N TYR A 290 -13.65 2.38 13.45
CA TYR A 290 -12.92 1.60 14.45
C TYR A 290 -12.66 2.37 15.76
N GLY A 291 -13.22 3.56 15.93
CA GLY A 291 -13.20 4.29 17.21
C GLY A 291 -11.85 4.89 17.60
N PHE A 292 -11.04 5.27 16.62
CA PHE A 292 -9.79 6.02 16.81
C PHE A 292 -9.98 7.55 16.78
N GLU A 293 -11.20 8.02 16.50
CA GLU A 293 -11.63 9.43 16.52
C GLU A 293 -13.02 9.61 17.13
#